data_AF-A0A432WD69-F1
#
_entry.id   AF-A0A432WD69-F1
#
_cell.length_a   1.000
_cell.length_b   1.000
_cell.length_c   1.000
_cell.angle_alpha   90.00
_cell.angle_beta   90.00
_cell.angle_gamma   90.00
#
_symmetry.space_group_name_H-M   'P 1'
#
loop_
_entity.id
_entity.type
_entity.pdbx_description
1 polymer ?
#
loop_
_entity_poly.entity_id
_entity_poly.type
_entity_poly.pdbx_seq_one_letter_code
_entity_poly.pdbx_strand_id
1 'polypeptide(L)'
;MKKYTLAIALLTALGLTACSDPDDQQGDPTNPTNPTQQTQQRQQANDQDTDPAGTAGERDAATMRSSQPAPADSELRPENDIQGRNQMEEFTQQQAEEHAELRTYLTSYTRNNQADSQDQCAFFALGDKPCGGPESYVVYSQKDLSDEDIANLEKRAQRYRELDAMMHAAEGMMSTCDITPEPQVTLENGRCVARN
;
A
#
# COMPACT_ATOMS: atom_id res chain seq x y z
N MET A 1 23.09 -63.84 10.31
CA MET A 1 23.49 -62.43 10.13
C MET A 1 24.74 -62.36 9.27
N LYS A 2 24.60 -62.10 7.96
CA LYS A 2 25.74 -61.89 7.04
C LYS A 2 25.50 -60.56 6.32
N LYS A 3 26.43 -59.64 6.52
CA LYS A 3 26.47 -58.31 5.91
C LYS A 3 26.94 -58.47 4.46
N TYR A 4 26.20 -57.90 3.51
CA TYR A 4 26.69 -57.68 2.15
C TYR A 4 26.75 -56.18 1.89
N THR A 5 27.97 -55.66 2.01
CA THR A 5 28.40 -54.40 1.42
C THR A 5 28.49 -54.61 -0.09
N LEU A 6 27.80 -53.80 -0.88
CA LEU A 6 28.08 -53.69 -2.31
C LEU A 6 27.98 -52.23 -2.73
N ALA A 7 29.15 -51.67 -3.02
CA ALA A 7 29.35 -50.40 -3.67
C ALA A 7 28.95 -50.53 -5.14
N ILE A 8 28.22 -49.55 -5.67
CA ILE A 8 28.11 -49.31 -7.12
C ILE A 8 28.55 -47.89 -7.41
N ALA A 9 29.40 -47.83 -8.42
CA ALA A 9 30.30 -46.77 -8.79
C ALA A 9 29.65 -45.65 -9.63
N LEU A 10 30.38 -44.53 -9.63
CA LEU A 10 30.30 -43.33 -10.46
C LEU A 10 30.16 -43.59 -11.97
N LEU A 11 29.34 -42.77 -12.63
CA LEU A 11 29.43 -42.30 -14.04
C LEU A 11 28.41 -41.14 -14.17
N THR A 12 28.62 -39.99 -14.81
CA THR A 12 29.74 -39.30 -15.43
C THR A 12 29.20 -37.89 -15.74
N ALA A 13 30.04 -36.88 -15.63
CA ALA A 13 29.76 -35.51 -16.02
C ALA A 13 29.55 -35.34 -17.54
N LEU A 14 28.78 -34.33 -17.95
CA LEU A 14 29.12 -33.28 -18.93
C LEU A 14 27.85 -32.69 -19.57
N GLY A 15 27.75 -31.36 -19.61
CA GLY A 15 26.91 -30.67 -20.59
C GLY A 15 26.10 -29.49 -20.06
N LEU A 16 26.73 -28.47 -19.46
CA LEU A 16 26.16 -27.13 -19.51
C LEU A 16 26.94 -26.35 -20.57
N THR A 17 26.27 -26.20 -21.70
CA THR A 17 26.61 -25.37 -22.84
C THR A 17 26.77 -23.92 -22.39
N ALA A 18 27.94 -23.34 -22.67
CA ALA A 18 28.18 -21.92 -22.57
C ALA A 18 27.28 -21.17 -23.57
N CYS A 19 26.40 -20.30 -23.08
CA CYS A 19 25.78 -19.28 -23.92
C CYS A 19 26.87 -18.27 -24.29
N SER A 20 27.19 -18.20 -25.58
CA SER A 20 28.06 -17.19 -26.16
C SER A 20 27.16 -16.04 -26.60
N ASP A 21 27.36 -14.85 -26.03
CA ASP A 21 26.76 -13.60 -26.49
C ASP A 21 27.54 -13.08 -27.72
N PRO A 22 26.86 -12.78 -28.84
CA PRO A 22 27.41 -11.93 -29.88
C PRO A 22 26.80 -10.53 -29.80
N ASP A 23 27.65 -9.55 -29.47
CA ASP A 23 27.55 -8.18 -29.94
C ASP A 23 27.57 -8.17 -31.49
N ASP A 24 26.55 -7.60 -32.14
CA ASP A 24 26.70 -6.41 -33.00
C ASP A 24 25.43 -6.11 -33.83
N GLN A 25 24.92 -4.90 -33.59
CA GLN A 25 24.43 -3.91 -34.56
C GLN A 25 23.61 -4.36 -35.78
N GLN A 26 22.33 -3.99 -35.74
CA GLN A 26 21.65 -3.40 -36.88
C GLN A 26 20.73 -2.26 -36.43
N GLY A 27 21.10 -1.04 -36.81
CA GLY A 27 20.21 0.10 -36.79
C GLY A 27 19.23 0.03 -37.96
N ASP A 28 18.02 0.52 -37.73
CA ASP A 28 17.07 0.93 -38.78
C ASP A 28 16.10 1.98 -38.17
N PRO A 29 15.54 2.93 -38.94
CA PRO A 29 15.69 4.34 -38.65
C PRO A 29 14.30 4.99 -38.71
N THR A 30 13.53 4.92 -37.64
CA THR A 30 12.25 5.66 -37.56
C THR A 30 12.06 6.24 -36.17
N ASN A 31 12.88 7.25 -35.87
CA ASN A 31 12.69 8.15 -34.74
C ASN A 31 12.20 9.51 -35.26
N PRO A 32 10.89 9.80 -35.19
CA PRO A 32 10.42 11.17 -35.26
C PRO A 32 10.45 11.79 -33.85
N THR A 33 11.55 12.50 -33.59
CA THR A 33 11.61 13.83 -32.97
C THR A 33 10.67 14.13 -31.78
N ASN A 34 11.29 14.15 -30.60
CA ASN A 34 11.03 15.04 -29.47
C ASN A 34 10.87 16.52 -29.92
N PRO A 35 9.86 17.25 -29.41
CA PRO A 35 9.98 18.68 -29.24
C PRO A 35 9.87 19.04 -27.75
N THR A 36 11.04 19.11 -27.10
CA THR A 36 11.23 19.98 -25.93
C THR A 36 11.72 21.30 -26.48
N GLN A 37 10.82 22.29 -26.56
CA GLN A 37 11.10 23.73 -26.45
C GLN A 37 9.81 24.50 -26.70
N GLN A 38 9.25 25.09 -25.65
CA GLN A 38 8.88 26.51 -25.69
C GLN A 38 8.62 27.02 -24.27
N THR A 39 9.67 27.61 -23.73
CA THR A 39 9.60 28.64 -22.70
C THR A 39 8.97 29.90 -23.32
N GLN A 40 8.22 30.64 -22.50
CA GLN A 40 7.82 32.05 -22.66
C GLN A 40 6.65 32.32 -23.61
N GLN A 41 5.46 32.55 -23.04
CA GLN A 41 4.74 33.85 -23.09
C GLN A 41 3.27 33.68 -22.65
N ARG A 42 2.96 34.10 -21.42
CA ARG A 42 1.79 34.95 -21.17
C ARG A 42 1.95 35.69 -19.84
N GLN A 43 2.33 36.95 -19.97
CA GLN A 43 2.01 38.02 -19.03
C GLN A 43 0.49 38.22 -18.97
N GLN A 44 0.04 38.89 -17.91
CA GLN A 44 -1.29 39.41 -17.55
C GLN A 44 -1.87 38.62 -16.35
N ALA A 45 -1.70 39.04 -15.09
CA ALA A 45 -2.03 40.35 -14.51
C ALA A 45 -3.34 40.90 -15.09
N ASN A 46 -4.44 40.58 -14.42
CA ASN A 46 -5.64 41.40 -14.49
C ASN A 46 -6.32 41.36 -13.11
N ASP A 47 -5.91 42.31 -12.28
CA ASP A 47 -6.75 42.88 -11.24
C ASP A 47 -8.04 43.40 -11.90
N GLN A 48 -9.18 43.06 -11.33
CA GLN A 48 -10.38 43.88 -11.46
C GLN A 48 -11.11 43.89 -10.12
N ASP A 49 -10.76 44.94 -9.36
CA ASP A 49 -11.65 45.63 -8.44
C ASP A 49 -13.05 45.77 -9.02
N THR A 50 -14.06 45.33 -8.27
CA THR A 50 -15.34 46.04 -8.16
C THR A 50 -16.00 45.70 -6.83
N ASP A 51 -15.80 46.56 -5.83
CA ASP A 51 -16.86 46.86 -4.86
C ASP A 51 -17.85 47.85 -5.51
N PRO A 52 -19.13 47.81 -5.09
CA PRO A 52 -19.59 48.99 -4.37
C PRO A 52 -20.49 48.69 -3.15
N ALA A 53 -20.26 49.48 -2.10
CA ALA A 53 -21.22 50.14 -1.19
C ALA A 53 -22.55 49.42 -0.85
N GLY A 54 -22.98 49.23 0.40
CA GLY A 54 -22.64 49.87 1.67
C GLY A 54 -23.93 50.07 2.47
N THR A 55 -23.92 49.86 3.79
CA THR A 55 -24.60 50.73 4.78
C THR A 55 -24.14 50.35 6.19
N ALA A 56 -23.74 51.38 6.91
CA ALA A 56 -23.30 51.39 8.29
C ALA A 56 -24.48 51.49 9.28
N GLY A 57 -24.18 51.18 10.55
CA GLY A 57 -25.00 51.39 11.75
C GLY A 57 -24.37 50.62 12.92
N GLU A 58 -23.20 51.01 13.42
CA GLU A 58 -22.91 51.99 14.48
C GLU A 58 -23.37 51.65 15.91
N ARG A 59 -22.34 51.50 16.77
CA ARG A 59 -22.19 51.91 18.19
C ARG A 59 -23.07 51.14 19.20
N ASP A 60 -22.49 50.47 20.19
CA ASP A 60 -21.96 51.16 21.37
C ASP A 60 -20.67 50.59 21.97
N ALA A 61 -19.88 51.53 22.49
CA ALA A 61 -18.67 51.35 23.25
C ALA A 61 -18.95 51.25 24.76
N ALA A 62 -18.06 50.54 25.46
CA ALA A 62 -17.72 50.55 26.89
C ALA A 62 -17.72 49.09 27.40
N THR A 63 -16.58 48.47 27.67
CA THR A 63 -15.85 48.78 28.90
C THR A 63 -14.44 48.19 28.81
N MET A 64 -13.44 49.04 29.08
CA MET A 64 -12.06 48.62 29.27
C MET A 64 -11.89 47.86 30.59
N ARG A 65 -10.84 47.02 30.60
CA ARG A 65 -9.87 46.86 31.70
C ARG A 65 -10.16 45.77 32.72
N SER A 66 -9.49 44.63 32.53
CA SER A 66 -8.74 44.02 33.62
C SER A 66 -7.44 43.44 33.06
N SER A 67 -6.35 44.16 33.33
CA SER A 67 -5.00 43.63 33.26
C SER A 67 -4.79 42.80 34.51
N GLN A 68 -4.65 41.49 34.37
CA GLN A 68 -4.06 40.65 35.40
C GLN A 68 -2.89 39.88 34.77
N PRO A 69 -1.67 40.01 35.31
CA PRO A 69 -0.54 39.22 34.85
C PRO A 69 -0.79 37.75 35.20
N ALA A 70 -0.50 36.85 34.25
CA ALA A 70 -0.40 35.43 34.54
C ALA A 70 0.63 35.24 35.67
N PRO A 71 0.32 34.47 36.73
CA PRO A 71 1.34 34.11 37.70
C PRO A 71 2.42 33.29 36.98
N ALA A 72 3.67 33.67 37.27
CA ALA A 72 4.86 32.95 36.88
C ALA A 72 5.19 31.98 38.02
N ASP A 73 4.50 30.85 38.04
CA ASP A 73 4.83 29.68 38.83
C ASP A 73 5.56 28.70 37.91
N SER A 74 6.88 28.90 37.87
CA SER A 74 7.85 27.84 37.57
C SER A 74 7.72 26.74 38.63
N GLU A 75 6.75 25.87 38.47
CA GLU A 75 6.90 24.51 39.00
C GLU A 75 7.57 23.67 37.92
N LEU A 76 8.86 23.41 38.16
CA LEU A 76 9.61 22.32 37.55
C LEU A 76 8.74 21.06 37.65
N ARG A 77 8.11 20.69 36.53
CA ARG A 77 7.48 19.38 36.38
C ARG A 77 8.54 18.34 36.72
N PRO A 78 8.29 17.39 37.63
CA PRO A 78 9.26 16.36 37.93
C PRO A 78 9.61 15.62 36.63
N GLU A 79 10.89 15.63 36.27
CA GLU A 79 11.49 14.79 35.24
C GLU A 79 11.45 13.34 35.73
N ASN A 80 10.28 12.73 35.70
CA ASN A 80 10.18 11.28 35.84
C ASN A 80 9.04 10.75 34.97
N ASP A 81 9.20 10.92 33.66
CA ASP A 81 8.42 10.23 32.62
C ASP A 81 9.37 9.87 31.45
N ILE A 82 10.49 9.19 31.76
CA ILE A 82 11.31 8.50 30.74
C ILE A 82 11.13 6.98 30.86
N GLN A 83 9.96 6.54 31.33
CA GLN A 83 9.52 5.14 31.24
C GLN A 83 8.15 5.10 30.55
N GLY A 84 8.09 5.67 29.35
CA GLY A 84 6.91 5.61 28.49
C GLY A 84 7.15 5.96 27.03
N ARG A 85 8.42 6.03 26.58
CA ARG A 85 8.78 6.45 25.21
C ARG A 85 9.74 5.51 24.47
N ASN A 86 9.85 4.26 24.92
CA ASN A 86 10.57 3.22 24.17
C ASN A 86 9.59 2.14 23.75
N GLN A 87 8.63 2.50 22.90
CA GLN A 87 7.91 1.52 22.09
C GLN A 87 7.73 2.14 20.69
N MET A 88 8.85 2.31 19.98
CA MET A 88 8.84 1.83 18.60
C MET A 88 8.68 0.32 18.79
N GLU A 89 7.46 -0.20 18.67
CA GLU A 89 7.24 -1.64 18.73
C GLU A 89 8.05 -2.24 17.61
N GLU A 90 9.17 -2.88 17.97
CA GLU A 90 10.03 -3.56 17.02
C GLU A 90 9.21 -4.63 16.30
N PHE A 91 9.18 -4.58 14.97
CA PHE A 91 8.54 -5.62 14.18
C PHE A 91 9.37 -6.91 14.29
N THR A 92 8.80 -7.91 14.96
CA THR A 92 9.53 -9.12 15.34
C THR A 92 9.67 -10.11 14.18
N GLN A 93 10.64 -11.02 14.29
CA GLN A 93 10.82 -12.11 13.31
C GLN A 93 9.56 -12.98 13.16
N GLN A 94 8.86 -13.26 14.27
CA GLN A 94 7.60 -14.02 14.23
C GLN A 94 6.52 -13.29 13.43
N GLN A 95 6.43 -11.96 13.56
CA GLN A 95 5.49 -11.16 12.79
C GLN A 95 5.86 -11.11 11.30
N ALA A 96 7.15 -11.08 10.97
CA ALA A 96 7.62 -11.15 9.59
C ALA A 96 7.27 -12.49 8.93
N GLU A 97 7.44 -13.60 9.65
CA GLU A 97 7.03 -14.93 9.18
C GLU A 97 5.51 -15.02 8.99
N GLU A 98 4.73 -14.58 9.99
CA GLU A 98 3.25 -14.55 9.91
C GLU A 98 2.77 -13.68 8.72
N HIS A 99 3.41 -12.52 8.52
CA HIS A 99 3.12 -11.61 7.41
C HIS A 99 3.31 -12.29 6.05
N ALA A 100 4.46 -12.95 5.86
CA ALA A 100 4.77 -13.66 4.62
C ALA A 100 3.82 -14.85 4.36
N GLU A 101 3.47 -15.60 5.41
CA GLU A 101 2.51 -16.70 5.34
C GLU A 101 1.12 -16.20 4.95
N LEU A 102 0.64 -15.14 5.60
CA LEU A 102 -0.66 -14.54 5.31
C LEU A 102 -0.71 -13.99 3.89
N ARG A 103 0.34 -13.32 3.40
CA ARG A 103 0.40 -12.87 2.00
C ARG A 103 0.25 -14.05 1.04
N THR A 104 0.95 -15.14 1.29
CA THR A 104 0.87 -16.35 0.46
C THR A 104 -0.53 -16.96 0.49
N TYR A 105 -1.13 -17.08 1.68
CA TYR A 105 -2.49 -17.59 1.85
C TYR A 105 -3.52 -16.72 1.12
N LEU A 106 -3.51 -15.40 1.34
CA LEU A 106 -4.49 -14.47 0.76
C LEU A 106 -4.37 -14.39 -0.76
N THR A 107 -3.15 -14.29 -1.29
CA THR A 107 -2.94 -14.20 -2.75
C THR A 107 -3.27 -15.50 -3.47
N SER A 108 -3.30 -16.65 -2.76
CA SER A 108 -3.70 -17.93 -3.34
C SER A 108 -5.14 -17.93 -3.90
N TYR A 109 -6.02 -17.10 -3.34
CA TYR A 109 -7.42 -16.96 -3.77
C TYR A 109 -7.54 -16.40 -5.20
N THR A 110 -6.52 -15.69 -5.71
CA THR A 110 -6.46 -15.24 -7.12
C THR A 110 -6.56 -16.42 -8.10
N ARG A 111 -6.13 -17.62 -7.68
CA ARG A 111 -6.22 -18.84 -8.50
C ARG A 111 -7.61 -19.47 -8.43
N ASN A 112 -8.37 -19.23 -7.37
CA ASN A 112 -9.72 -19.75 -7.19
C ASN A 112 -10.77 -18.69 -7.56
N ASN A 113 -10.88 -18.43 -8.86
CA ASN A 113 -11.83 -17.46 -9.39
C ASN A 113 -12.87 -18.07 -10.32
N GLN A 114 -13.03 -19.40 -10.36
CA GLN A 114 -14.09 -20.03 -11.14
C GLN A 114 -15.44 -19.89 -10.44
N ALA A 115 -16.46 -19.44 -11.17
CA ALA A 115 -17.79 -19.18 -10.65
C ALA A 115 -18.87 -19.55 -11.70
N ASP A 116 -20.04 -19.93 -11.21
CA ASP A 116 -21.22 -20.27 -12.02
C ASP A 116 -22.15 -19.06 -12.24
N SER A 117 -22.13 -18.09 -11.32
CA SER A 117 -22.94 -16.87 -11.40
C SER A 117 -22.18 -15.64 -10.89
N GLN A 118 -22.64 -14.47 -11.31
CA GLN A 118 -22.06 -13.17 -10.93
C GLN A 118 -22.06 -12.96 -9.41
N ASP A 119 -23.10 -13.43 -8.71
CA ASP A 119 -23.26 -13.25 -7.26
C ASP A 119 -22.23 -14.03 -6.43
N GLN A 120 -21.51 -14.97 -7.05
CA GLN A 120 -20.41 -15.71 -6.42
C GLN A 120 -19.08 -14.98 -6.53
N CYS A 121 -19.00 -13.91 -7.32
CA CYS A 121 -17.77 -13.17 -7.51
C CYS A 121 -17.64 -12.05 -6.48
N ALA A 122 -16.52 -12.07 -5.77
CA ALA A 122 -16.22 -11.11 -4.71
C ALA A 122 -14.76 -10.67 -4.78
N PHE A 123 -14.44 -9.68 -3.96
CA PHE A 123 -13.06 -9.25 -3.75
C PHE A 123 -12.85 -8.82 -2.31
N PHE A 124 -11.60 -8.78 -1.88
CA PHE A 124 -11.21 -8.19 -0.60
C PHE A 124 -9.97 -7.30 -0.77
N ALA A 125 -9.84 -6.35 0.14
CA ALA A 125 -8.70 -5.45 0.24
C ALA A 125 -7.48 -6.19 0.81
N LEU A 126 -6.35 -6.14 0.11
CA LEU A 126 -5.09 -6.75 0.53
C LEU A 126 -4.09 -5.66 0.93
N GLY A 127 -3.54 -5.82 2.13
CA GLY A 127 -2.46 -5.01 2.68
C GLY A 127 -2.85 -3.59 3.09
N ASP A 128 -1.85 -2.83 3.50
CA ASP A 128 -1.98 -1.44 3.93
C ASP A 128 -0.89 -0.59 3.27
N LYS A 129 -1.22 0.61 2.81
CA LYS A 129 -0.22 1.58 2.32
C LYS A 129 0.10 2.57 3.43
N PRO A 130 1.36 3.05 3.55
CA PRO A 130 1.72 4.10 4.51
C PRO A 130 0.85 5.37 4.47
N CYS A 131 0.32 5.72 3.30
CA CYS A 131 -0.58 6.87 3.10
C CYS A 131 -2.07 6.54 3.32
N GLY A 132 -2.39 5.32 3.74
CA GLY A 132 -3.73 4.78 3.92
C GLY A 132 -4.27 4.04 2.69
N GLY A 133 -5.24 3.17 2.95
CA GLY A 133 -5.89 2.33 1.94
C GLY A 133 -5.11 1.04 1.64
N PRO A 134 -5.70 0.13 0.86
CA PRO A 134 -5.05 -1.14 0.56
C PRO A 134 -3.94 -1.02 -0.48
N GLU A 135 -2.97 -1.93 -0.41
CA GLU A 135 -1.95 -2.11 -1.46
C GLU A 135 -2.60 -2.54 -2.77
N SER A 136 -3.54 -3.47 -2.69
CA SER A 136 -4.25 -4.02 -3.86
C SER A 136 -5.58 -4.64 -3.46
N TYR A 137 -6.32 -5.16 -4.45
CA TYR A 137 -7.52 -5.95 -4.23
C TYR A 137 -7.36 -7.34 -4.84
N VAL A 138 -7.80 -8.37 -4.12
CA VAL A 138 -7.81 -9.75 -4.60
C VAL A 138 -9.22 -10.15 -4.96
N VAL A 139 -9.44 -10.46 -6.24
CA VAL A 139 -10.70 -11.02 -6.75
C VAL A 139 -10.70 -12.53 -6.58
N TYR A 140 -11.81 -13.09 -6.08
CA TYR A 140 -11.98 -14.51 -5.83
C TYR A 140 -13.43 -14.95 -6.07
N SER A 141 -13.63 -16.26 -6.10
CA SER A 141 -14.96 -16.89 -6.16
C SER A 141 -15.35 -17.46 -4.79
N GLN A 142 -16.60 -17.23 -4.41
CA GLN A 142 -17.23 -17.79 -3.23
C GLN A 142 -17.91 -19.15 -3.49
N LYS A 143 -17.88 -19.65 -4.74
CA LYS A 143 -18.60 -20.85 -5.18
C LYS A 143 -18.44 -22.06 -4.25
N ASP A 144 -17.21 -22.30 -3.79
CA ASP A 144 -16.85 -23.47 -2.97
C ASP A 144 -16.48 -23.06 -1.52
N LEU A 145 -16.87 -21.87 -1.08
CA LEU A 145 -16.57 -21.36 0.26
C LEU A 145 -17.82 -21.36 1.13
N SER A 146 -17.67 -21.81 2.37
CA SER A 146 -18.69 -21.62 3.40
C SER A 146 -18.62 -20.21 4.00
N ASP A 147 -19.66 -19.81 4.72
CA ASP A 147 -19.65 -18.54 5.48
C ASP A 147 -18.50 -18.49 6.50
N GLU A 148 -18.12 -19.64 7.08
CA GLU A 148 -16.99 -19.75 7.99
C GLU A 148 -15.65 -19.53 7.26
N ASP A 149 -15.50 -20.04 6.04
CA ASP A 149 -14.30 -19.81 5.23
C ASP A 149 -14.16 -18.33 4.87
N ILE A 150 -15.27 -17.67 4.52
CA ILE A 150 -15.30 -16.24 4.20
C ILE A 150 -14.93 -15.42 5.44
N ALA A 151 -15.51 -15.71 6.61
CA ALA A 151 -15.17 -15.01 7.85
C ALA A 151 -13.69 -15.21 8.26
N ASN A 152 -13.16 -16.42 8.07
CA ASN A 152 -11.74 -16.70 8.32
C ASN A 152 -10.82 -15.96 7.34
N LEU A 153 -11.22 -15.86 6.07
CA LEU A 153 -10.51 -15.09 5.05
C LEU A 153 -10.44 -13.61 5.44
N GLU A 154 -11.56 -12.99 5.80
CA GLU A 154 -11.63 -11.59 6.21
C GLU A 154 -10.76 -11.29 7.44
N LYS A 155 -10.84 -12.17 8.46
CA LYS A 155 -10.01 -12.04 9.67
C LYS A 155 -8.52 -12.10 9.34
N ARG A 156 -8.10 -13.01 8.45
CA ARG A 156 -6.70 -13.14 8.01
C ARG A 156 -6.25 -11.95 7.16
N ALA A 157 -7.13 -11.44 6.30
CA ALA A 157 -6.86 -10.22 5.53
C ALA A 157 -6.66 -9.03 6.46
N GLN A 158 -7.51 -8.85 7.47
CA GLN A 158 -7.34 -7.81 8.48
C GLN A 158 -6.01 -7.95 9.24
N ARG A 159 -5.68 -9.15 9.70
CA ARG A 159 -4.41 -9.40 10.39
C ARG A 159 -3.20 -9.06 9.52
N TYR A 160 -3.27 -9.40 8.23
CA TYR A 160 -2.23 -9.04 7.27
C TYR A 160 -2.07 -7.53 7.14
N ARG A 161 -3.18 -6.76 7.03
CA ARG A 161 -3.11 -5.29 7.00
C ARG A 161 -2.49 -4.69 8.26
N GLU A 162 -2.80 -5.24 9.43
CA GLU A 162 -2.21 -4.80 10.70
C GLU A 162 -0.70 -5.01 10.70
N LEU A 163 -0.23 -6.17 10.25
CA LEU A 163 1.20 -6.47 10.13
C LEU A 163 1.90 -5.59 9.11
N ASP A 164 1.26 -5.31 7.96
CA ASP A 164 1.76 -4.34 6.98
C ASP A 164 1.95 -2.97 7.62
N ALA A 165 0.93 -2.43 8.30
CA ALA A 165 1.01 -1.13 8.95
C ALA A 165 2.14 -1.06 10.00
N MET A 166 2.30 -2.12 10.80
CA MET A 166 3.40 -2.22 11.78
C MET A 166 4.77 -2.23 11.10
N MET A 167 4.93 -3.02 10.03
CA MET A 167 6.16 -3.10 9.25
C MET A 167 6.49 -1.74 8.61
N HIS A 168 5.52 -1.08 7.97
CA HIS A 168 5.68 0.26 7.41
C HIS A 168 6.14 1.28 8.44
N ALA A 169 5.53 1.27 9.64
CA ALA A 169 5.87 2.16 10.73
C ALA A 169 7.28 1.88 11.29
N ALA A 170 7.65 0.61 11.45
CA ALA A 170 8.97 0.21 11.95
C ALA A 170 10.10 0.57 10.96
N GLU A 171 9.83 0.49 9.67
CA GLU A 171 10.81 0.78 8.60
C GLU A 171 10.82 2.25 8.16
N GLY A 172 9.88 3.07 8.64
CA GLY A 172 9.74 4.47 8.24
C GLY A 172 9.40 4.62 6.75
N MET A 173 8.63 3.68 6.20
CA MET A 173 8.26 3.67 4.78
C MET A 173 7.31 4.84 4.44
N MET A 174 7.50 5.40 3.26
CA MET A 174 6.66 6.46 2.68
C MET A 174 6.12 6.00 1.32
N SER A 175 4.87 6.36 1.00
CA SER A 175 4.20 6.00 -0.26
C SER A 175 3.80 7.24 -1.07
N THR A 176 3.40 7.06 -2.33
CA THR A 176 3.07 8.13 -3.29
C THR A 176 1.70 8.79 -3.08
N CYS A 177 0.99 8.51 -1.98
CA CYS A 177 -0.34 9.04 -1.65
C CYS A 177 -1.39 8.87 -2.75
N ASP A 178 -1.18 7.94 -3.67
CA ASP A 178 -2.12 7.53 -4.69
C ASP A 178 -3.19 6.61 -4.08
N ILE A 179 -4.43 6.76 -4.53
CA ILE A 179 -5.55 5.93 -4.08
C ILE A 179 -5.58 4.68 -4.97
N THR A 180 -5.58 3.50 -4.35
CA THR A 180 -5.85 2.24 -5.04
C THR A 180 -7.36 2.15 -5.31
N PRO A 181 -7.83 2.25 -6.57
CA PRO A 181 -9.27 2.26 -6.85
C PRO A 181 -9.87 0.86 -6.63
N GLU A 182 -11.06 0.84 -6.05
CA GLU A 182 -11.84 -0.38 -5.87
C GLU A 182 -12.30 -0.93 -7.23
N PRO A 183 -12.05 -2.22 -7.53
CA PRO A 183 -12.43 -2.79 -8.81
C PRO A 183 -13.93 -3.07 -8.86
N GLN A 184 -14.53 -2.93 -10.03
CA GLN A 184 -15.77 -3.63 -10.35
C GLN A 184 -15.44 -5.08 -10.67
N VAL A 185 -16.20 -6.04 -10.14
CA VAL A 185 -15.97 -7.46 -10.43
C VAL A 185 -17.05 -7.98 -11.35
N THR A 186 -16.66 -8.64 -12.44
CA THR A 186 -17.55 -9.23 -13.43
C THR A 186 -17.26 -10.72 -13.62
N LEU A 187 -18.30 -11.50 -13.93
CA LEU A 187 -18.19 -12.89 -14.35
C LEU A 187 -17.98 -12.94 -15.87
N GLU A 188 -16.83 -13.46 -16.29
CA GLU A 188 -16.47 -13.59 -17.69
C GLU A 188 -15.91 -14.98 -17.97
N ASN A 189 -16.53 -15.69 -18.91
CA ASN A 189 -16.14 -17.06 -19.28
C ASN A 189 -16.03 -18.01 -18.07
N GLY A 190 -16.96 -17.90 -17.12
CA GLY A 190 -16.99 -18.71 -15.90
C GLY A 190 -15.93 -18.32 -14.86
N ARG A 191 -15.33 -17.13 -14.98
CA ARG A 191 -14.31 -16.64 -14.05
C ARG A 191 -14.59 -15.23 -13.57
N CYS A 192 -14.32 -14.96 -12.29
CA CYS A 192 -14.38 -13.62 -11.72
C CYS A 192 -13.16 -12.81 -12.16
N VAL A 193 -13.40 -11.61 -12.71
CA VAL A 193 -12.39 -10.71 -13.29
C VAL A 193 -12.61 -9.29 -12.76
N ALA A 194 -11.51 -8.59 -12.44
CA ALA A 194 -11.54 -7.17 -12.09
C ALA A 194 -11.68 -6.27 -13.32
N ARG A 195 -12.48 -5.21 -13.21
CA ARG A 195 -12.73 -4.16 -14.20
C ARG A 195 -12.63 -2.80 -13.52
N ASN A 196 -11.84 -1.90 -14.09
CA ASN A 196 -11.57 -0.56 -13.57
C ASN A 196 -11.21 0.38 -14.72
#